data_AF-A0A938IM26-F1
#
_entry.id   AF-A0A938IM26-F1
#
_cell.length_a   1.000
_cell.length_b   1.000
_cell.length_c   1.000
_cell.angle_alpha   90.00
_cell.angle_beta   90.00
_cell.angle_gamma   90.00
#
_symmetry.space_group_name_H-M   'P 1'
#
loop_
_entity.id
_entity.type
_entity.pdbx_description
1 polymer ?
#
loop_
_entity_poly.entity_id
_entity_poly.type
_entity_poly.pdbx_seq_one_letter_code
_entity_poly.pdbx_strand_id
1 'polypeptide(L)'
;MKVLFVSNGYPPHGQWGTEFYTRELTRALAARGHRICVLVPDRSGARARYTLESEQRAEARLLSLHNPGDPGKHFEDSYRNAQVEQIFARVLAEERPDLVHFTYLLWGLSVRLPEVAREAGVPSVVTLTDYGLLCHRAQMVDWKLRRCHGPHPPRTCASCVRTPSTYDHPAALLIARRALASLAATCGGLGRVPVARDLAAREDAVRAGLAAASVLIAPTENVAQAFVRFGVADRRIERLVYALDERALEGARGVPTGPCVFGYLGQFTPHKGLATLLESVELMRRRLPESVEPWSLRLYGAPSGGRHRLFAGRVLPRGADLRIEVRPPFPADRAGEVLAELSALVLPSEWDENAPLSVLQARAAGVPVVASSVPGIRAVVEQGVHGLLFAPGDAAGLADCLRELVIGRFPRRVAPSRPHTLDAHVDALEAIYARAGSSAA
;
A
#
# COMPACT_ATOMS: atom_id res chain seq x y z
N MET A 1 -22.82 6.15 -15.93
CA MET A 1 -22.52 7.16 -14.91
C MET A 1 -21.17 7.82 -15.17
N LYS A 2 -20.98 9.04 -14.65
CA LYS A 2 -19.71 9.74 -14.58
C LYS A 2 -19.11 9.56 -13.18
N VAL A 3 -17.94 8.95 -13.10
CA VAL A 3 -17.26 8.66 -11.83
C VAL A 3 -15.99 9.50 -11.72
N LEU A 4 -15.85 10.24 -10.63
CA LEU A 4 -14.62 10.94 -10.28
C LEU A 4 -13.81 10.09 -9.30
N PHE A 5 -12.66 9.56 -9.74
CA PHE A 5 -11.69 8.94 -8.85
C PHE A 5 -10.79 10.00 -8.21
N VAL A 6 -10.46 9.81 -6.93
CA VAL A 6 -9.45 10.61 -6.23
C VAL A 6 -8.40 9.66 -5.67
N SER A 7 -7.17 9.78 -6.15
CA SER A 7 -6.08 8.83 -5.87
C SER A 7 -4.79 9.54 -5.48
N ASN A 8 -3.85 8.80 -4.88
CA ASN A 8 -2.51 9.30 -4.53
C ASN A 8 -1.65 9.64 -5.76
N GLY A 9 -1.97 9.04 -6.90
CA GLY A 9 -1.25 9.13 -8.16
C GLY A 9 -1.98 8.34 -9.24
N TYR A 10 -1.45 8.37 -10.47
CA TYR A 10 -2.00 7.62 -11.60
C TYR A 10 -0.89 7.30 -12.60
N PRO A 11 -0.76 6.04 -13.08
CA PRO A 11 0.33 5.67 -13.99
C PRO A 11 0.37 6.56 -15.25
N PRO A 12 1.58 6.86 -15.78
CA PRO A 12 2.88 6.25 -15.47
C PRO A 12 3.56 6.79 -14.20
N HIS A 13 3.02 7.83 -13.57
CA HIS A 13 3.59 8.48 -12.39
C HIS A 13 2.98 7.92 -11.09
N GLY A 14 3.82 7.41 -10.18
CA GLY A 14 3.36 6.69 -9.00
C GLY A 14 2.95 5.26 -9.37
N GLN A 15 3.81 4.30 -9.05
CA GLN A 15 3.64 2.88 -9.41
C GLN A 15 3.56 2.02 -8.16
N TRP A 16 2.78 2.45 -7.16
CA TRP A 16 2.45 1.59 -6.02
C TRP A 16 1.17 0.82 -6.31
N GLY A 17 0.78 -0.03 -5.35
CA GLY A 17 -0.38 -0.89 -5.53
C GLY A 17 -1.68 -0.11 -5.72
N THR A 18 -1.86 0.99 -5.00
CA THR A 18 -3.08 1.82 -5.09
C THR A 18 -3.25 2.44 -6.47
N GLU A 19 -2.19 2.98 -7.08
CA GLU A 19 -2.25 3.59 -8.40
C GLU A 19 -2.48 2.55 -9.50
N PHE A 20 -1.85 1.38 -9.38
CA PHE A 20 -2.11 0.26 -10.29
C PHE A 20 -3.56 -0.19 -10.21
N TYR A 21 -4.06 -0.50 -9.00
CA TYR A 21 -5.44 -0.89 -8.79
C TYR A 21 -6.44 0.16 -9.31
N THR A 22 -6.18 1.45 -9.02
CA THR A 22 -7.02 2.54 -9.53
C THR A 22 -7.09 2.52 -11.05
N ARG A 23 -5.96 2.36 -11.75
CA ARG A 23 -5.92 2.29 -13.22
C ARG A 23 -6.67 1.08 -13.77
N GLU A 24 -6.54 -0.09 -13.15
CA GLU A 24 -7.27 -1.28 -13.59
C GLU A 24 -8.79 -1.07 -13.46
N LEU A 25 -9.24 -0.47 -12.35
CA LEU A 25 -10.64 -0.13 -12.16
C LEU A 25 -11.14 0.89 -13.16
N THR A 26 -10.40 1.98 -13.39
CA THR A 26 -10.83 3.02 -14.34
C THR A 26 -10.96 2.47 -15.75
N ARG A 27 -10.02 1.62 -16.18
CA ARG A 27 -10.10 0.95 -17.49
C ARG A 27 -11.29 0.01 -17.60
N ALA A 28 -11.50 -0.83 -16.60
CA ALA A 28 -12.60 -1.80 -16.61
C ALA A 28 -13.98 -1.11 -16.59
N LEU A 29 -14.14 -0.06 -15.76
CA LEU A 29 -15.36 0.74 -15.70
C LEU A 29 -15.59 1.54 -17.01
N ALA A 30 -14.53 2.11 -17.59
CA ALA A 30 -14.62 2.80 -18.88
C ALA A 30 -15.05 1.85 -20.01
N ALA A 31 -14.53 0.62 -20.02
CA ALA A 31 -14.94 -0.41 -20.98
C ALA A 31 -16.43 -0.79 -20.86
N ARG A 32 -17.04 -0.60 -19.68
CA ARG A 32 -18.49 -0.78 -19.44
C ARG A 32 -19.31 0.49 -19.72
N GLY A 33 -18.72 1.49 -20.38
CA GLY A 33 -19.40 2.71 -20.83
C GLY A 33 -19.53 3.80 -19.76
N HIS A 34 -18.83 3.69 -18.62
CA HIS A 34 -18.76 4.78 -17.66
C HIS A 34 -17.81 5.90 -18.12
N ARG A 35 -18.16 7.14 -17.79
CA ARG A 35 -17.30 8.30 -18.06
C ARG A 35 -16.37 8.50 -16.87
N ILE A 36 -15.06 8.36 -17.07
CA ILE A 36 -14.11 8.40 -15.96
C ILE A 36 -13.33 9.72 -15.93
N CYS A 37 -13.28 10.33 -14.76
CA CYS A 37 -12.37 11.42 -14.42
C CYS A 37 -11.52 11.00 -13.23
N VAL A 38 -10.25 11.41 -13.18
CA VAL A 38 -9.32 11.06 -12.10
C VAL A 38 -8.62 12.32 -11.62
N LEU A 39 -8.72 12.63 -10.33
CA LEU A 39 -7.97 13.71 -9.67
C LEU A 39 -6.81 13.13 -8.86
N VAL A 40 -5.60 13.65 -9.08
CA VAL A 40 -4.39 13.24 -8.37
C VAL A 40 -3.55 14.43 -7.93
N PRO A 41 -2.83 14.36 -6.80
CA PRO A 41 -1.85 15.36 -6.42
C PRO A 41 -0.53 15.16 -7.19
N ASP A 42 -0.02 16.20 -7.83
CA ASP A 42 1.36 16.26 -8.34
C ASP A 42 2.25 16.95 -7.30
N ARG A 43 3.32 16.27 -6.88
CA ARG A 43 4.25 16.72 -5.83
C ARG A 43 5.66 16.99 -6.35
N SER A 44 5.85 16.97 -7.67
CA SER A 44 7.15 17.14 -8.32
C SER A 44 7.73 18.55 -8.17
N GLY A 45 6.87 19.56 -8.01
CA GLY A 45 7.25 20.97 -8.05
C GLY A 45 7.43 21.50 -9.48
N ALA A 46 6.98 20.77 -10.50
CA ALA A 46 7.05 21.20 -11.90
C ALA A 46 6.20 22.44 -12.20
N ARG A 47 5.13 22.68 -11.43
CA ARG A 47 4.27 23.87 -11.53
C ARG A 47 4.05 24.52 -10.16
N ALA A 48 3.50 25.74 -10.20
CA ALA A 48 3.10 26.48 -9.01
C ALA A 48 2.05 25.70 -8.20
N ARG A 49 2.17 25.79 -6.87
CA ARG A 49 1.26 25.16 -5.93
C ARG A 49 -0.19 25.63 -6.17
N TYR A 50 -1.13 24.70 -6.03
CA TYR A 50 -2.57 24.89 -6.22
C TYR A 50 -3.02 25.15 -7.67
N THR A 51 -2.17 24.81 -8.64
CA THR A 51 -2.54 24.80 -10.06
C THR A 51 -3.19 23.48 -10.43
N LEU A 52 -4.25 23.52 -11.23
CA LEU A 52 -4.89 22.33 -11.80
C LEU A 52 -4.58 22.25 -13.29
N GLU A 53 -4.05 21.12 -13.74
CA GLU A 53 -3.87 20.81 -15.16
C GLU A 53 -4.78 19.62 -15.54
N SER A 54 -5.25 19.61 -16.79
CA SER A 54 -6.08 18.52 -17.30
C SER A 54 -5.47 17.87 -18.53
N GLU A 55 -5.61 16.57 -18.63
CA GLU A 55 -5.12 15.77 -19.75
C GLU A 55 -6.14 14.70 -20.12
N GLN A 56 -6.41 14.53 -21.42
CA GLN A 56 -7.28 13.46 -21.89
C GLN A 56 -6.45 12.20 -22.19
N ARG A 57 -6.82 11.08 -21.57
CA ARG A 57 -6.31 9.73 -21.87
C ARG A 57 -7.38 8.89 -22.56
N ALA A 58 -6.99 7.70 -23.02
CA ALA A 58 -7.90 6.78 -23.69
C ALA A 58 -9.02 6.30 -22.75
N GLU A 59 -8.69 6.01 -21.50
CA GLU A 59 -9.61 5.48 -20.49
C GLU A 59 -10.26 6.54 -19.59
N ALA A 60 -9.65 7.73 -19.46
CA ALA A 60 -10.08 8.73 -18.47
C ALA A 60 -9.62 10.15 -18.81
N ARG A 61 -10.31 11.14 -18.24
CA ARG A 61 -9.81 12.52 -18.10
C ARG A 61 -8.99 12.62 -16.80
N LEU A 62 -7.72 12.95 -16.89
CA LEU A 62 -6.82 13.11 -15.74
C LEU A 62 -6.72 14.59 -15.34
N LEU A 63 -6.90 14.87 -14.05
CA LEU A 63 -6.74 16.17 -13.43
C LEU A 63 -5.57 16.10 -12.44
N SER A 64 -4.52 16.87 -12.71
CA SER A 64 -3.31 16.93 -11.88
C SER A 64 -3.33 18.21 -11.05
N LEU A 65 -3.53 18.05 -9.74
CA LEU A 65 -3.45 19.13 -8.77
C LEU A 65 -2.02 19.28 -8.26
N HIS A 66 -1.33 20.30 -8.75
CA HIS A 66 0.03 20.61 -8.34
C HIS A 66 0.07 21.09 -6.89
N ASN A 67 0.59 20.27 -5.99
CA ASN A 67 0.72 20.55 -4.57
C ASN A 67 2.06 20.03 -4.04
N PRO A 68 3.21 20.62 -4.46
CA PRO A 68 4.53 20.23 -3.97
C PRO A 68 4.63 20.41 -2.45
N GLY A 69 5.58 19.67 -1.86
CA GLY A 69 5.83 19.72 -0.43
C GLY A 69 6.18 21.12 0.06
N ASP A 70 5.52 21.55 1.12
CA ASP A 70 5.75 22.85 1.76
C ASP A 70 6.69 22.71 2.97
N PRO A 71 7.91 23.30 2.92
CA PRO A 71 8.86 23.27 4.04
C PRO A 71 8.35 24.02 5.28
N GLY A 72 7.42 24.96 5.10
CA GLY A 72 6.82 25.75 6.15
C GLY A 72 5.63 25.08 6.84
N LYS A 73 5.17 23.93 6.31
CA LYS A 73 3.90 23.32 6.72
C LYS A 73 3.81 23.01 8.21
N HIS A 74 2.64 23.27 8.76
CA HIS A 74 2.23 22.84 10.08
C HIS A 74 1.80 21.37 10.03
N PHE A 75 1.63 20.77 11.21
CA PHE A 75 1.19 19.39 11.33
C PHE A 75 -0.22 19.20 10.74
N GLU A 76 -1.11 20.18 10.88
CA GLU A 76 -2.47 20.12 10.32
C GLU A 76 -2.47 19.98 8.79
N ASP A 77 -1.54 20.67 8.11
CA ASP A 77 -1.36 20.62 6.65
C ASP A 77 -1.00 19.22 6.12
N SER A 78 -0.67 18.27 7.01
CA SER A 78 -0.41 16.88 6.64
C SER A 78 -1.67 16.07 6.36
N TYR A 79 -2.85 16.56 6.79
CA TYR A 79 -4.12 15.87 6.62
C TYR A 79 -5.29 16.78 6.22
N ARG A 80 -5.20 18.10 6.41
CA ARG A 80 -6.17 19.10 5.94
C ARG A 80 -5.51 20.12 5.03
N ASN A 81 -6.25 20.62 4.04
CA ASN A 81 -5.75 21.66 3.16
C ASN A 81 -6.92 22.40 2.50
N ALA A 82 -7.21 23.61 2.99
CA ALA A 82 -8.37 24.39 2.56
C ALA A 82 -8.33 24.74 1.06
N GLN A 83 -7.15 25.02 0.50
CA GLN A 83 -7.01 25.32 -0.94
C GLN A 83 -7.29 24.09 -1.79
N VAL A 84 -6.80 22.90 -1.39
CA VAL A 84 -7.11 21.63 -2.05
C VAL A 84 -8.62 21.36 -1.99
N GLU A 85 -9.25 21.59 -0.85
CA GLU A 85 -10.70 21.42 -0.65
C GLU A 85 -11.51 22.37 -1.56
N GLN A 86 -11.11 23.64 -1.67
CA GLN A 86 -11.73 24.61 -2.57
C GLN A 86 -11.57 24.21 -4.05
N ILE A 87 -10.39 23.73 -4.43
CA ILE A 87 -10.15 23.24 -5.80
C ILE A 87 -11.01 22.03 -6.09
N PHE A 88 -11.09 21.08 -5.17
CA PHE A 88 -11.94 19.91 -5.31
C PHE A 88 -13.42 20.29 -5.46
N ALA A 89 -13.92 21.27 -4.68
CA ALA A 89 -15.27 21.78 -4.82
C ALA A 89 -15.53 22.36 -6.23
N ARG A 90 -14.57 23.09 -6.80
CA ARG A 90 -14.66 23.56 -8.21
C ARG A 90 -14.68 22.40 -9.20
N VAL A 91 -13.83 21.40 -9.00
CA VAL A 91 -13.82 20.18 -9.83
C VAL A 91 -15.18 19.48 -9.79
N LEU A 92 -15.82 19.36 -8.62
CA LEU A 92 -17.17 18.79 -8.53
C LEU A 92 -18.21 19.61 -9.30
N ALA A 93 -18.16 20.94 -9.23
CA ALA A 93 -19.09 21.83 -9.93
C ALA A 93 -18.93 21.80 -11.46
N GLU A 94 -17.68 21.70 -11.94
CA GLU A 94 -17.33 21.64 -13.36
C GLU A 94 -17.56 20.25 -13.96
N GLU A 95 -17.05 19.21 -13.29
CA GLU A 95 -17.15 17.85 -13.80
C GLU A 95 -18.53 17.25 -13.55
N ARG A 96 -19.27 17.66 -12.51
CA ARG A 96 -20.60 17.12 -12.17
C ARG A 96 -20.65 15.58 -12.17
N PRO A 97 -19.78 14.91 -11.39
CA PRO A 97 -19.81 13.45 -11.33
C PRO A 97 -21.08 12.95 -10.63
N ASP A 98 -21.56 11.78 -11.05
CA ASP A 98 -22.66 11.07 -10.37
C ASP A 98 -22.18 10.45 -9.04
N LEU A 99 -20.87 10.18 -8.92
CA LEU A 99 -20.23 9.56 -7.76
C LEU A 99 -18.75 9.96 -7.67
N VAL A 100 -18.24 10.11 -6.45
CA VAL A 100 -16.79 10.18 -6.19
C VAL A 100 -16.29 8.88 -5.56
N HIS A 101 -15.22 8.29 -6.10
CA HIS A 101 -14.54 7.15 -5.49
C HIS A 101 -13.12 7.56 -5.02
N PHE A 102 -12.95 7.67 -3.71
CA PHE A 102 -11.66 7.92 -3.09
C PHE A 102 -10.89 6.61 -2.91
N THR A 103 -9.74 6.47 -3.57
CA THR A 103 -8.74 5.43 -3.27
C THR A 103 -7.60 5.98 -2.42
N TYR A 104 -7.58 7.29 -2.17
CA TYR A 104 -6.63 7.92 -1.25
C TYR A 104 -7.13 9.30 -0.77
N LEU A 105 -6.66 9.76 0.39
CA LEU A 105 -7.07 11.04 1.00
C LEU A 105 -5.93 11.88 1.60
N LEU A 106 -4.70 11.35 1.62
CA LEU A 106 -3.56 12.00 2.29
C LEU A 106 -2.51 12.47 1.28
N TRP A 107 -1.39 13.03 1.79
CA TRP A 107 -0.19 13.36 1.00
C TRP A 107 -0.44 14.32 -0.16
N GLY A 108 -0.91 15.53 0.14
CA GLY A 108 -1.22 16.55 -0.89
C GLY A 108 -2.70 16.60 -1.26
N LEU A 109 -3.48 15.67 -0.71
CA LEU A 109 -4.95 15.73 -0.62
C LEU A 109 -5.39 16.17 0.78
N SER A 110 -6.70 16.10 1.06
CA SER A 110 -7.29 16.39 2.37
C SER A 110 -8.22 15.25 2.82
N VAL A 111 -8.24 14.94 4.12
CA VAL A 111 -9.20 13.99 4.69
C VAL A 111 -10.63 14.54 4.70
N ARG A 112 -10.80 15.85 4.47
CA ARG A 112 -12.10 16.54 4.40
C ARG A 112 -12.79 16.39 3.03
N LEU A 113 -12.11 15.85 2.01
CA LEU A 113 -12.71 15.75 0.66
C LEU A 113 -14.04 14.96 0.61
N PRO A 114 -14.28 13.89 1.39
CA PRO A 114 -15.60 13.27 1.47
C PRO A 114 -16.69 14.20 2.05
N GLU A 115 -16.34 15.07 3.00
CA GLU A 115 -17.27 16.08 3.51
C GLU A 115 -17.62 17.09 2.41
N VAL A 116 -16.64 17.53 1.62
CA VAL A 116 -16.86 18.43 0.47
C VAL A 116 -17.75 17.77 -0.60
N ALA A 117 -17.57 16.48 -0.87
CA ALA A 117 -18.45 15.75 -1.79
C ALA A 117 -19.90 15.70 -1.27
N ARG A 118 -20.08 15.41 0.02
CA ARG A 118 -21.40 15.41 0.67
C ARG A 118 -22.04 16.81 0.69
N GLU A 119 -21.28 17.86 0.97
CA GLU A 119 -21.72 19.26 0.90
C GLU A 119 -22.21 19.64 -0.50
N ALA A 120 -21.60 19.06 -1.55
CA ALA A 120 -22.01 19.23 -2.94
C ALA A 120 -23.16 18.29 -3.38
N GLY A 121 -23.70 17.47 -2.47
CA GLY A 121 -24.75 16.50 -2.78
C GLY A 121 -24.30 15.33 -3.65
N VAL A 122 -22.99 15.07 -3.75
CA VAL A 122 -22.44 13.98 -4.56
C VAL A 122 -22.13 12.78 -3.65
N PRO A 123 -22.75 11.60 -3.90
CA PRO A 123 -22.46 10.40 -3.12
C PRO A 123 -21.01 9.95 -3.32
N SER A 124 -20.44 9.33 -2.29
CA SER A 124 -19.03 8.92 -2.37
C SER A 124 -18.73 7.57 -1.75
N VAL A 125 -17.71 6.92 -2.29
CA VAL A 125 -17.16 5.65 -1.82
C VAL A 125 -15.70 5.86 -1.45
N VAL A 126 -15.25 5.26 -0.34
CA VAL A 126 -13.83 5.28 0.05
C VAL A 126 -13.32 3.84 0.13
N THR A 127 -12.33 3.50 -0.70
CA THR A 127 -11.55 2.26 -0.53
C THR A 127 -10.42 2.51 0.45
N LEU A 128 -10.36 1.70 1.50
CA LEU A 128 -9.39 1.79 2.60
C LEU A 128 -8.08 1.08 2.18
N THR A 129 -7.25 1.78 1.41
CA THR A 129 -6.09 1.16 0.74
C THR A 129 -4.87 0.92 1.61
N ASP A 130 -4.80 1.54 2.79
CA ASP A 130 -3.68 1.48 3.75
C ASP A 130 -4.13 1.98 5.13
N TYR A 131 -3.21 1.97 6.09
CA TYR A 131 -3.45 2.41 7.47
C TYR A 131 -3.13 3.88 7.70
N GLY A 132 -2.92 4.69 6.65
CA GLY A 132 -2.63 6.11 6.70
C GLY A 132 -3.64 6.90 7.50
N LEU A 133 -4.93 6.63 7.30
CA LEU A 133 -6.00 7.31 8.04
C LEU A 133 -5.92 7.01 9.56
N LEU A 134 -5.61 5.77 9.92
CA LEU A 134 -5.51 5.31 11.32
C LEU A 134 -4.21 5.73 12.01
N CYS A 135 -3.10 5.79 11.27
CA CYS A 135 -1.77 5.99 11.79
C CYS A 135 -1.05 7.07 10.98
N HIS A 136 -0.58 8.14 11.62
CA HIS A 136 0.19 9.17 10.92
C HIS A 136 1.55 8.64 10.39
N ARG A 137 2.09 7.55 10.96
CA ARG A 137 3.25 6.82 10.39
C ARG A 137 2.86 5.90 9.22
N ALA A 138 1.59 5.88 8.83
CA ALA A 138 0.94 5.13 7.75
C ALA A 138 0.94 3.60 7.82
N GLN A 139 1.78 3.01 8.68
CA GLN A 139 2.11 1.58 8.57
C GLN A 139 1.76 0.79 9.84
N MET A 140 1.08 1.42 10.81
CA MET A 140 0.77 0.82 12.11
C MET A 140 2.03 0.21 12.76
N VAL A 141 3.12 0.97 12.76
CA VAL A 141 4.37 0.60 13.44
C VAL A 141 4.95 1.74 14.25
N ASP A 142 5.38 1.36 15.45
CA ASP A 142 5.94 2.29 16.40
C ASP A 142 7.34 2.77 15.98
N TRP A 143 7.86 3.78 16.69
CA TRP A 143 9.19 4.31 16.41
C TRP A 143 10.31 3.30 16.67
N LYS A 144 10.06 2.22 17.40
CA LYS A 144 11.00 1.11 17.64
C LYS A 144 10.92 0.02 16.56
N LEU A 145 10.15 0.25 15.48
CA LEU A 145 9.93 -0.70 14.39
C LEU A 145 9.16 -1.95 14.81
N ARG A 146 8.33 -1.85 15.86
CA ARG A 146 7.46 -2.93 16.32
C ARG A 146 6.04 -2.72 15.82
N ARG A 147 5.35 -3.83 15.55
CA ARG A 147 3.93 -3.82 15.18
C ARG A 147 3.10 -3.09 16.23
N CYS A 148 2.27 -2.15 15.76
CA CYS A 148 1.32 -1.42 16.59
C CYS A 148 -0.04 -2.11 16.50
N HIS A 149 -0.66 -2.35 17.66
CA HIS A 149 -1.99 -2.96 17.76
C HIS A 149 -3.08 -1.93 18.03
N GLY A 150 -2.87 -0.68 17.57
CA GLY A 150 -3.78 0.44 17.80
C GLY A 150 -5.25 0.18 17.42
N PRO A 151 -6.14 1.13 17.70
CA PRO A 151 -5.84 2.51 18.09
C PRO A 151 -5.35 2.67 19.55
N HIS A 152 -4.59 3.74 19.80
CA HIS A 152 -4.12 4.14 21.13
C HIS A 152 -4.57 5.56 21.44
N PRO A 153 -4.58 5.99 22.72
CA PRO A 153 -4.89 7.38 23.06
C PRO A 153 -3.98 8.39 22.32
N PRO A 154 -4.48 9.57 21.93
CA PRO A 154 -3.72 10.56 21.16
C PRO A 154 -2.35 10.93 21.74
N ARG A 155 -2.20 10.94 23.08
CA ARG A 155 -0.91 11.17 23.76
C ARG A 155 0.17 10.14 23.40
N THR A 156 -0.23 8.87 23.27
CA THR A 156 0.68 7.77 22.93
C THR A 156 1.08 7.88 21.47
N CYS A 157 0.11 8.14 20.59
CA CYS A 157 0.33 8.38 19.17
C CYS A 157 1.24 9.60 18.94
N ALA A 158 1.02 10.72 19.65
CA ALA A 158 1.83 11.93 19.54
C ALA A 158 3.30 11.66 19.90
N SER A 159 3.54 10.96 21.02
CA SER A 159 4.90 10.54 21.40
C SER A 159 5.53 9.64 20.35
N CYS A 160 4.77 8.70 19.79
CA CYS A 160 5.28 7.79 18.77
C CYS A 160 5.62 8.50 17.45
N VAL A 161 4.76 9.40 17.00
CA VAL A 161 4.91 10.10 15.72
C VAL A 161 6.10 11.04 15.77
N ARG A 162 6.28 11.81 16.86
CA ARG A 162 7.38 12.77 16.98
C ARG A 162 8.75 12.14 17.23
N THR A 163 8.79 10.88 17.65
CA THR A 163 10.04 10.21 18.03
C THR A 163 10.70 9.59 16.80
N PRO A 164 11.92 10.01 16.43
CA PRO A 164 12.64 9.39 15.32
C PRO A 164 12.98 7.92 15.58
N SER A 165 12.77 7.11 14.55
CA SER A 165 13.09 5.69 14.50
C SER A 165 14.56 5.43 14.16
N THR A 166 15.00 4.18 14.33
CA THR A 166 16.38 3.70 14.18
C THR A 166 17.06 4.07 12.85
N TYR A 167 16.26 4.22 11.79
CA TYR A 167 16.78 4.58 10.47
C TYR A 167 16.43 6.00 10.04
N ASP A 168 15.67 6.77 10.84
CA ASP A 168 15.28 8.13 10.46
C ASP A 168 16.48 9.10 10.43
N HIS A 169 17.51 8.81 11.23
CA HIS A 169 18.79 9.55 11.26
C HIS A 169 19.98 8.61 11.48
N PRO A 170 21.22 9.04 11.16
CA PRO A 170 22.44 8.36 11.61
C PRO A 170 22.41 8.10 13.12
N ALA A 171 22.96 6.95 13.54
CA ALA A 171 22.88 6.49 14.93
C ALA A 171 23.39 7.55 15.94
N ALA A 172 24.48 8.22 15.60
CA ALA A 172 25.09 9.28 16.42
C ALA A 172 24.17 10.48 16.70
N LEU A 173 23.15 10.71 15.86
CA LEU A 173 22.24 11.86 16.00
C LEU A 173 20.90 11.50 16.68
N LEU A 174 20.59 10.22 16.85
CA LEU A 174 19.25 9.80 17.28
C LEU A 174 18.89 10.30 18.68
N ILE A 175 19.83 10.24 19.64
CA ILE A 175 19.59 10.68 21.03
C ILE A 175 19.25 12.17 21.05
N ALA A 176 20.09 13.00 20.41
CA ALA A 176 19.87 14.44 20.33
C ALA A 176 18.55 14.79 19.63
N ARG A 177 18.21 14.12 18.52
CA ARG A 177 16.96 14.35 17.77
C ARG A 177 15.72 13.98 18.57
N ARG A 178 15.76 12.90 19.34
CA ARG A 178 14.67 12.49 20.25
C ARG A 178 14.49 13.48 21.40
N ALA A 179 15.58 13.96 21.99
CA ALA A 179 15.54 14.97 23.04
C ALA A 179 14.94 16.30 22.52
N LEU A 180 15.39 16.76 21.34
CA LEU A 180 14.88 17.98 20.71
C LEU A 180 13.38 17.89 20.39
N ALA A 181 12.92 16.76 19.84
CA ALA A 181 11.49 16.55 19.59
C ALA A 181 10.65 16.55 20.88
N SER A 182 11.21 16.03 21.97
CA SER A 182 10.55 16.03 23.29
C SER A 182 10.46 17.44 23.87
N LEU A 183 11.54 18.23 23.78
CA LEU A 183 11.57 19.63 24.22
C LEU A 183 10.63 20.51 23.39
N ALA A 184 10.60 20.34 22.07
CA ALA A 184 9.65 21.06 21.22
C ALA A 184 8.21 20.76 21.62
N ALA A 185 7.90 19.50 21.96
CA ALA A 185 6.58 19.11 22.42
C ALA A 185 6.19 19.71 23.79
N THR A 186 7.14 19.92 24.72
CA THR A 186 6.85 20.62 25.99
C THR A 186 6.45 22.08 25.77
N CYS A 187 6.95 22.70 24.70
CA CYS A 187 6.55 24.04 24.26
C CYS A 187 5.31 24.03 23.33
N GLY A 188 4.48 22.98 23.38
CA GLY A 188 3.27 22.88 22.56
C GLY A 188 3.51 22.55 21.08
N GLY A 189 4.72 22.10 20.72
CA GLY A 189 5.03 21.55 19.40
C GLY A 189 5.39 22.57 18.32
N LEU A 190 5.22 23.87 18.60
CA LEU A 190 5.46 24.98 17.66
C LEU A 190 4.76 24.78 16.30
N GLY A 191 3.62 24.09 16.29
CA GLY A 191 2.85 23.76 15.09
C GLY A 191 3.45 22.69 14.17
N ARG A 192 4.67 22.20 14.43
CA ARG A 192 5.38 21.24 13.56
C ARG A 192 5.63 19.88 14.19
N VAL A 193 5.87 19.87 15.50
CA VAL A 193 6.07 18.65 16.28
C VAL A 193 4.74 18.29 16.93
N PRO A 194 4.11 17.16 16.56
CA PRO A 194 2.79 16.87 17.05
C PRO A 194 2.74 16.62 18.56
N VAL A 195 1.74 17.21 19.20
CA VAL A 195 1.33 16.94 20.59
C VAL A 195 -0.03 16.23 20.63
N ALA A 196 -0.48 15.84 21.82
CA ALA A 196 -1.69 15.03 21.99
C ALA A 196 -2.94 15.69 21.36
N ARG A 197 -3.10 17.01 21.49
CA ARG A 197 -4.21 17.75 20.87
C ARG A 197 -4.21 17.68 19.35
N ASP A 198 -3.03 17.67 18.72
CA ASP A 198 -2.92 17.67 17.27
C ASP A 198 -3.33 16.31 16.69
N LEU A 199 -2.97 15.22 17.41
CA LEU A 199 -3.41 13.87 17.04
C LEU A 199 -4.90 13.69 17.30
N ALA A 200 -5.45 14.24 18.38
CA ALA A 200 -6.89 14.21 18.64
C ALA A 200 -7.66 14.93 17.51
N ALA A 201 -7.24 16.15 17.15
CA ALA A 201 -7.84 16.91 16.05
C ALA A 201 -7.75 16.16 14.71
N ARG A 202 -6.63 15.49 14.45
CA ARG A 202 -6.48 14.63 13.27
C ARG A 202 -7.43 13.44 13.30
N GLU A 203 -7.55 12.76 14.44
CA GLU A 203 -8.46 11.62 14.60
C GLU A 203 -9.92 12.06 14.36
N ASP A 204 -10.33 13.21 14.91
CA ASP A 204 -11.66 13.78 14.70
C ASP A 204 -11.91 14.12 13.23
N ALA A 205 -10.94 14.74 12.55
CA ALA A 205 -11.03 15.06 11.13
C ALA A 205 -11.15 13.80 10.24
N VAL A 206 -10.39 12.75 10.55
CA VAL A 206 -10.49 11.46 9.84
C VAL A 206 -11.85 10.81 10.08
N ARG A 207 -12.37 10.85 11.31
CA ARG A 207 -13.71 10.34 11.64
C ARG A 207 -14.80 11.09 10.87
N ALA A 208 -14.72 12.42 10.82
CA ALA A 208 -15.66 13.25 10.09
C ALA A 208 -15.67 12.94 8.59
N GLY A 209 -14.48 12.84 7.97
CA GLY A 209 -14.32 12.45 6.57
C GLY A 209 -14.90 11.07 6.27
N LEU A 210 -14.56 10.06 7.07
CA LEU A 210 -15.11 8.70 6.90
C LEU A 210 -16.62 8.65 7.14
N ALA A 211 -17.13 9.44 8.10
CA ALA A 211 -18.55 9.52 8.38
C ALA A 211 -19.34 10.16 7.24
N ALA A 212 -18.73 11.06 6.46
CA ALA A 212 -19.36 11.74 5.33
C ALA A 212 -19.44 10.89 4.05
N ALA A 213 -18.60 9.85 3.90
CA ALA A 213 -18.65 8.95 2.74
C ALA A 213 -19.89 8.05 2.75
N SER A 214 -20.54 7.79 1.62
CA SER A 214 -21.74 6.92 1.58
C SER A 214 -21.41 5.47 1.95
N VAL A 215 -20.33 4.90 1.38
CA VAL A 215 -19.90 3.53 1.62
C VAL A 215 -18.38 3.47 1.78
N LEU A 216 -17.89 2.58 2.65
CA LEU A 216 -16.47 2.28 2.80
C LEU A 216 -16.19 0.87 2.27
N ILE A 217 -15.06 0.67 1.62
CA ILE A 217 -14.61 -0.64 1.12
C ILE A 217 -13.33 -1.01 1.84
N ALA A 218 -13.31 -2.17 2.49
CA ALA A 218 -12.11 -2.75 3.05
C ALA A 218 -11.66 -3.97 2.21
N PRO A 219 -10.38 -4.02 1.80
CA PRO A 219 -9.88 -5.14 1.00
C PRO A 219 -9.77 -6.45 1.78
N THR A 220 -9.68 -6.39 3.11
CA THR A 220 -9.65 -7.58 3.97
C THR A 220 -10.36 -7.33 5.29
N GLU A 221 -10.73 -8.42 5.97
CA GLU A 221 -11.35 -8.36 7.29
C GLU A 221 -10.44 -7.66 8.32
N ASN A 222 -9.11 -7.82 8.23
CA ASN A 222 -8.19 -7.15 9.13
C ASN A 222 -8.24 -5.63 9.01
N VAL A 223 -8.36 -5.11 7.78
CA VAL A 223 -8.54 -3.67 7.54
C VAL A 223 -9.89 -3.22 8.07
N ALA A 224 -10.97 -3.95 7.76
CA ALA A 224 -12.31 -3.62 8.26
C ALA A 224 -12.31 -3.51 9.79
N GLN A 225 -11.79 -4.53 10.48
CA GLN A 225 -11.72 -4.56 11.95
C GLN A 225 -10.81 -3.47 12.53
N ALA A 226 -9.75 -3.06 11.84
CA ALA A 226 -8.93 -1.93 12.26
C ALA A 226 -9.72 -0.61 12.28
N PHE A 227 -10.55 -0.37 11.26
CA PHE A 227 -11.42 0.79 11.21
C PHE A 227 -12.64 0.68 12.15
N VAL A 228 -13.16 -0.54 12.39
CA VAL A 228 -14.19 -0.78 13.42
C VAL A 228 -13.66 -0.44 14.82
N ARG A 229 -12.45 -0.90 15.18
CA ARG A 229 -11.80 -0.50 16.44
C ARG A 229 -11.53 1.00 16.49
N PHE A 230 -11.30 1.62 15.34
CA PHE A 230 -11.23 3.07 15.21
C PHE A 230 -12.60 3.73 15.32
N GLY A 231 -13.72 3.03 15.45
CA GLY A 231 -15.06 3.60 15.68
C GLY A 231 -15.88 3.85 14.42
N VAL A 232 -15.51 3.24 13.30
CA VAL A 232 -16.37 3.15 12.11
C VAL A 232 -17.41 2.05 12.33
N ALA A 233 -18.68 2.31 12.00
CA ALA A 233 -19.72 1.29 12.11
C ALA A 233 -19.50 0.18 11.07
N ASP A 234 -19.46 -1.08 11.53
CA ASP A 234 -19.13 -2.23 10.67
C ASP A 234 -20.06 -2.40 9.45
N ARG A 235 -21.36 -2.12 9.65
CA ARG A 235 -22.38 -2.13 8.58
C ARG A 235 -22.12 -1.18 7.42
N ARG A 236 -21.18 -0.24 7.56
CA ARG A 236 -20.80 0.71 6.50
C ARG A 236 -19.58 0.25 5.69
N ILE A 237 -18.97 -0.86 6.10
CA ILE A 237 -17.74 -1.39 5.50
C ILE A 237 -18.08 -2.63 4.68
N GLU A 238 -18.05 -2.48 3.36
CA GLU A 238 -18.12 -3.58 2.42
C GLU A 238 -16.77 -4.29 2.35
N ARG A 239 -16.77 -5.63 2.39
CA ARG A 239 -15.54 -6.42 2.18
C ARG A 239 -15.41 -6.75 0.72
N LEU A 240 -14.42 -6.17 0.06
CA LEU A 240 -14.13 -6.44 -1.34
C LEU A 240 -12.62 -6.44 -1.56
N VAL A 241 -12.06 -7.65 -1.64
CA VAL A 241 -10.64 -7.85 -1.99
C VAL A 241 -10.36 -7.22 -3.36
N TYR A 242 -9.13 -6.79 -3.63
CA TYR A 242 -8.77 -6.28 -4.94
C TYR A 242 -8.86 -7.36 -6.03
N ALA A 243 -9.17 -6.91 -7.24
CA ALA A 243 -9.06 -7.71 -8.46
C ALA A 243 -7.97 -7.16 -9.38
N LEU A 244 -7.58 -7.99 -10.35
CA LEU A 244 -6.59 -7.67 -11.38
C LEU A 244 -6.99 -8.37 -12.67
N ASP A 245 -6.53 -7.85 -13.81
CA ASP A 245 -6.67 -8.52 -15.11
C ASP A 245 -5.69 -9.70 -15.19
N GLU A 246 -6.23 -10.92 -15.13
CA GLU A 246 -5.44 -12.15 -15.19
C GLU A 246 -4.80 -12.41 -16.56
N ARG A 247 -5.30 -11.80 -17.64
CA ARG A 247 -4.84 -12.08 -19.01
C ARG A 247 -3.37 -11.68 -19.17
N ALA A 248 -2.96 -10.64 -18.44
CA ALA A 248 -1.57 -10.20 -18.38
C ALA A 248 -0.63 -11.20 -17.69
N LEU A 249 -1.17 -12.24 -17.03
CA LEU A 249 -0.40 -13.20 -16.22
C LEU A 249 -0.39 -14.62 -16.80
N GLU A 250 -1.09 -14.87 -17.90
CA GLU A 250 -1.21 -16.22 -18.47
C GLU A 250 0.13 -16.79 -18.92
N GLY A 251 0.99 -15.95 -19.48
CA GLY A 251 2.35 -16.32 -19.89
C GLY A 251 3.24 -16.80 -18.73
N ALA A 252 2.88 -16.47 -17.48
CA ALA A 252 3.63 -16.88 -16.29
C ALA A 252 3.25 -18.27 -15.74
N ARG A 253 2.18 -18.89 -16.26
CA ARG A 253 1.64 -20.15 -15.75
C ARG A 253 2.52 -21.37 -16.01
N GLY A 254 3.48 -21.28 -16.94
CA GLY A 254 4.41 -22.37 -17.25
C GLY A 254 5.34 -22.70 -16.08
N VAL A 255 5.73 -23.98 -15.95
CA VAL A 255 6.69 -24.44 -14.93
C VAL A 255 8.13 -24.05 -15.38
N PRO A 256 8.93 -23.36 -14.54
CA PRO A 256 10.32 -23.06 -14.85
C PRO A 256 11.14 -24.35 -14.93
N THR A 257 11.93 -24.51 -16.00
CA THR A 257 12.78 -25.69 -16.25
C THR A 257 14.22 -25.53 -15.77
N GLY A 258 14.59 -24.34 -15.28
CA GLY A 258 15.92 -24.04 -14.76
C GLY A 258 16.04 -24.12 -13.24
N PRO A 259 17.21 -23.71 -12.70
CA PRO A 259 17.47 -23.58 -11.26
C PRO A 259 16.34 -22.89 -10.49
N CYS A 260 16.19 -23.23 -9.21
CA CYS A 260 15.17 -22.60 -8.37
C CYS A 260 15.46 -21.09 -8.18
N VAL A 261 14.56 -20.22 -8.66
CA VAL A 261 14.69 -18.76 -8.52
C VAL A 261 13.63 -18.23 -7.55
N PHE A 262 14.06 -17.70 -6.42
CA PHE A 262 13.19 -16.96 -5.51
C PHE A 262 13.16 -15.49 -5.90
N GLY A 263 11.98 -14.87 -5.91
CA GLY A 263 11.86 -13.44 -6.19
C GLY A 263 11.25 -12.69 -5.01
N TYR A 264 11.89 -11.61 -4.59
CA TYR A 264 11.32 -10.61 -3.69
C TYR A 264 10.90 -9.40 -4.50
N LEU A 265 9.63 -8.98 -4.37
CA LEU A 265 9.06 -7.83 -5.08
C LEU A 265 8.62 -6.77 -4.07
N GLY A 266 9.38 -5.68 -3.93
CA GLY A 266 8.99 -4.59 -3.03
C GLY A 266 10.07 -3.57 -2.73
N GLN A 267 9.68 -2.46 -2.08
CA GLN A 267 10.63 -1.45 -1.63
C GLN A 267 11.59 -2.00 -0.57
N PHE A 268 12.83 -1.52 -0.55
CA PHE A 268 13.81 -1.90 0.47
C PHE A 268 13.58 -1.11 1.75
N THR A 269 12.69 -1.63 2.59
CA THR A 269 12.21 -0.97 3.79
C THR A 269 12.07 -2.00 4.93
N PRO A 270 12.22 -1.60 6.20
CA PRO A 270 12.18 -2.54 7.32
C PRO A 270 10.93 -3.43 7.32
N HIS A 271 9.76 -2.82 7.13
CA HIS A 271 8.47 -3.51 7.16
C HIS A 271 8.23 -4.59 6.13
N LYS A 272 8.98 -4.55 5.03
CA LYS A 272 8.87 -5.56 3.98
C LYS A 272 9.73 -6.80 4.28
N GLY A 273 10.41 -6.84 5.43
CA GLY A 273 11.10 -8.03 5.95
C GLY A 273 12.38 -8.42 5.21
N LEU A 274 13.00 -7.49 4.50
CA LEU A 274 14.23 -7.76 3.75
C LEU A 274 15.36 -8.28 4.65
N ALA A 275 15.43 -7.81 5.91
CA ALA A 275 16.40 -8.31 6.88
C ALA A 275 16.18 -9.80 7.19
N THR A 276 14.95 -10.18 7.54
CA THR A 276 14.54 -11.58 7.78
C THR A 276 14.79 -12.46 6.56
N LEU A 277 14.54 -11.96 5.35
CA LEU A 277 14.83 -12.69 4.12
C LEU A 277 16.32 -13.01 3.99
N LEU A 278 17.18 -12.01 4.11
CA LEU A 278 18.62 -12.21 3.96
C LEU A 278 19.19 -13.13 5.05
N GLU A 279 18.69 -13.02 6.28
CA GLU A 279 19.03 -13.94 7.37
C GLU A 279 18.58 -15.38 7.05
N SER A 280 17.36 -15.57 6.53
CA SER A 280 16.85 -16.88 6.16
C SER A 280 17.66 -17.57 5.05
N VAL A 281 18.17 -16.78 4.11
CA VAL A 281 19.00 -17.28 3.00
C VAL A 281 20.33 -17.81 3.52
N GLU A 282 20.95 -17.10 4.47
CA GLU A 282 22.17 -17.55 5.13
C GLU A 282 21.93 -18.82 5.96
N LEU A 283 20.82 -18.88 6.70
CA LEU A 283 20.43 -20.09 7.43
C LEU A 283 20.19 -21.28 6.49
N MET A 284 19.48 -21.06 5.39
CA MET A 284 19.22 -22.09 4.39
C MET A 284 20.51 -22.60 3.75
N ARG A 285 21.45 -21.71 3.39
CA ARG A 285 22.77 -22.08 2.83
C ARG A 285 23.53 -23.05 3.73
N ARG A 286 23.53 -22.80 5.05
CA ARG A 286 24.23 -23.65 6.02
C ARG A 286 23.57 -25.01 6.22
N ARG A 287 22.27 -25.11 5.94
CA ARG A 287 21.46 -26.33 6.15
C ARG A 287 21.31 -27.20 4.90
N LEU A 288 21.51 -26.63 3.71
CA LEU A 288 21.36 -27.36 2.46
C LEU A 288 22.60 -28.23 2.18
N PRO A 289 22.42 -29.53 1.86
CA PRO A 289 23.50 -30.37 1.34
C PRO A 289 24.08 -29.82 0.04
N GLU A 290 25.36 -30.12 -0.25
CA GLU A 290 26.02 -29.72 -1.50
C GLU A 290 25.36 -30.31 -2.76
N SER A 291 24.66 -31.43 -2.63
CA SER A 291 24.01 -32.15 -3.74
C SER A 291 22.67 -31.54 -4.20
N VAL A 292 22.23 -30.44 -3.59
CA VAL A 292 20.93 -29.81 -3.90
C VAL A 292 21.02 -28.95 -5.16
N GLU A 293 19.94 -28.91 -5.93
CA GLU A 293 19.84 -28.11 -7.15
C GLU A 293 20.29 -26.65 -6.92
N PRO A 294 20.99 -26.03 -7.89
CA PRO A 294 21.31 -24.62 -7.84
C PRO A 294 20.06 -23.77 -7.59
N TRP A 295 20.24 -22.70 -6.83
CA TRP A 295 19.18 -21.75 -6.55
C TRP A 295 19.74 -20.33 -6.42
N SER A 296 18.88 -19.35 -6.68
CA SER A 296 19.20 -17.92 -6.56
C SER A 296 18.03 -17.14 -5.98
N LEU A 297 18.34 -15.96 -5.47
CA LEU A 297 17.39 -14.97 -4.97
C LEU A 297 17.55 -13.68 -5.78
N ARG A 298 16.43 -13.20 -6.32
CA ARG A 298 16.36 -11.91 -7.03
C ARG A 298 15.56 -10.91 -6.20
N LEU A 299 16.18 -9.77 -5.89
CA LEU A 299 15.58 -8.69 -5.13
C LEU A 299 15.18 -7.55 -6.07
N TYR A 300 13.91 -7.47 -6.44
CA TYR A 300 13.39 -6.40 -7.28
C TYR A 300 12.89 -5.25 -6.41
N GLY A 301 13.60 -4.12 -6.47
CA GLY A 301 13.21 -2.94 -5.72
C GLY A 301 14.34 -1.94 -5.52
N ALA A 302 14.04 -0.89 -4.77
CA ALA A 302 15.00 0.14 -4.40
C ALA A 302 14.61 0.78 -3.05
N PRO A 303 15.56 1.39 -2.33
CA PRO A 303 15.23 2.22 -1.19
C PRO A 303 14.60 3.54 -1.67
N SER A 304 13.45 3.93 -1.12
CA SER A 304 12.74 5.15 -1.53
C SER A 304 13.34 6.46 -0.95
N GLY A 305 14.64 6.49 -0.67
CA GLY A 305 15.35 7.66 -0.11
C GLY A 305 15.43 7.70 1.42
N GLY A 306 16.13 8.72 1.94
CA GLY A 306 16.24 9.02 3.38
C GLY A 306 16.53 7.79 4.26
N ARG A 307 15.60 7.51 5.18
CA ARG A 307 15.68 6.38 6.12
C ARG A 307 15.81 5.02 5.44
N HIS A 308 15.23 4.83 4.27
CA HIS A 308 15.26 3.56 3.55
C HIS A 308 16.63 3.30 2.93
N ARG A 309 17.39 4.35 2.56
CA ARG A 309 18.80 4.20 2.13
C ARG A 309 19.68 3.77 3.30
N LEU A 310 19.48 4.34 4.49
CA LEU A 310 20.19 3.94 5.71
C LEU A 310 19.90 2.48 6.09
N PHE A 311 18.65 2.04 5.95
CA PHE A 311 18.28 0.64 6.13
C PHE A 311 18.95 -0.27 5.09
N ALA A 312 18.76 0.01 3.80
CA ALA A 312 19.29 -0.81 2.71
C ALA A 312 20.82 -0.95 2.79
N GLY A 313 21.55 0.13 3.07
CA GLY A 313 23.01 0.11 3.22
C GLY A 313 23.52 -0.67 4.46
N ARG A 314 22.62 -1.01 5.40
CA ARG A 314 22.94 -1.89 6.55
C ARG A 314 22.62 -3.35 6.28
N VAL A 315 21.56 -3.65 5.54
CA VAL A 315 21.07 -5.03 5.36
C VAL A 315 21.55 -5.69 4.09
N LEU A 316 21.71 -4.94 2.99
CA LEU A 316 22.16 -5.52 1.72
C LEU A 316 23.63 -5.97 1.82
N PRO A 317 23.99 -7.08 1.16
CA PRO A 317 25.37 -7.55 1.11
C PRO A 317 26.28 -6.49 0.48
N ARG A 318 27.50 -6.33 1.03
CA ARG A 318 28.49 -5.33 0.60
C ARG A 318 29.43 -5.81 -0.53
N GLY A 319 29.19 -6.99 -1.10
CA GLY A 319 29.99 -7.60 -2.15
C GLY A 319 29.14 -8.44 -3.10
N ALA A 320 29.76 -8.94 -4.18
CA ALA A 320 29.09 -9.81 -5.13
C ALA A 320 28.79 -11.17 -4.48
N ASP A 321 27.51 -11.43 -4.21
CA ASP A 321 27.03 -12.74 -3.81
C ASP A 321 26.45 -13.43 -5.05
N LEU A 322 27.09 -14.51 -5.51
CA LEU A 322 26.72 -15.22 -6.73
C LEU A 322 25.28 -15.77 -6.71
N ARG A 323 24.63 -15.87 -5.54
CA ARG A 323 23.23 -16.30 -5.45
C ARG A 323 22.23 -15.17 -5.17
N ILE A 324 22.66 -13.95 -4.86
CA ILE A 324 21.74 -12.83 -4.58
C ILE A 324 21.93 -11.72 -5.61
N GLU A 325 20.91 -11.51 -6.43
CA GLU A 325 20.91 -10.51 -7.49
C GLU A 325 19.96 -9.36 -7.14
N VAL A 326 20.49 -8.14 -6.99
CA VAL A 326 19.67 -6.94 -6.81
C VAL A 326 19.28 -6.39 -8.17
N ARG A 327 17.97 -6.33 -8.45
CA ARG A 327 17.40 -5.88 -9.72
C ARG A 327 16.73 -4.52 -9.54
N PRO A 328 16.75 -3.66 -10.57
CA PRO A 328 16.01 -2.42 -10.55
C PRO A 328 14.50 -2.67 -10.40
N PRO A 329 13.74 -1.69 -9.86
CA PRO A 329 12.29 -1.74 -9.90
C PRO A 329 11.80 -1.80 -11.36
N PHE A 330 10.64 -2.41 -11.57
CA PHE A 330 10.00 -2.56 -12.88
C PHE A 330 8.55 -2.06 -12.84
N PRO A 331 7.97 -1.64 -13.97
CA PRO A 331 6.56 -1.27 -14.06
C PRO A 331 5.65 -2.45 -13.77
N ALA A 332 4.57 -2.25 -13.03
CA ALA A 332 3.64 -3.30 -12.63
C ALA A 332 3.09 -4.15 -13.80
N ASP A 333 2.99 -3.59 -15.00
CA ASP A 333 2.58 -4.30 -16.23
C ASP A 333 3.54 -5.45 -16.60
N ARG A 334 4.81 -5.36 -16.21
CA ARG A 334 5.81 -6.42 -16.43
C ARG A 334 5.83 -7.48 -15.32
N ALA A 335 4.89 -7.44 -14.38
CA ALA A 335 4.81 -8.43 -13.31
C ALA A 335 4.66 -9.86 -13.86
N GLY A 336 3.90 -10.06 -14.94
CA GLY A 336 3.77 -11.37 -15.59
C GLY A 336 5.11 -11.92 -16.08
N GLU A 337 5.90 -11.11 -16.80
CA GLU A 337 7.23 -11.49 -17.27
C GLU A 337 8.16 -11.88 -16.11
N VAL A 338 8.18 -11.06 -15.05
CA VAL A 338 9.00 -11.32 -13.88
C VAL A 338 8.56 -12.60 -13.16
N LEU A 339 7.26 -12.77 -12.92
CA LEU A 339 6.69 -13.94 -12.26
C LEU A 339 6.94 -15.23 -13.04
N ALA A 340 6.95 -15.19 -14.38
CA ALA A 340 7.24 -16.33 -15.23
C ALA A 340 8.62 -16.95 -14.94
N GLU A 341 9.60 -16.11 -14.58
CA GLU A 341 10.96 -16.54 -14.27
C GLU A 341 11.13 -17.09 -12.85
N LEU A 342 10.17 -16.85 -11.95
CA LEU A 342 10.30 -17.22 -10.54
C LEU A 342 9.79 -18.63 -10.28
N SER A 343 10.47 -19.37 -9.42
CA SER A 343 9.98 -20.61 -8.81
C SER A 343 9.05 -20.33 -7.62
N ALA A 344 9.26 -19.22 -6.91
CA ALA A 344 8.32 -18.70 -5.93
C ALA A 344 8.52 -17.21 -5.68
N LEU A 345 7.42 -16.54 -5.34
CA LEU A 345 7.40 -15.19 -4.84
C LEU A 345 7.58 -15.20 -3.31
N VAL A 346 8.51 -14.41 -2.78
CA VAL A 346 8.80 -14.31 -1.35
C VAL A 346 8.31 -12.95 -0.81
N LEU A 347 7.36 -12.97 0.13
CA LEU A 347 6.84 -11.78 0.83
C LEU A 347 7.03 -11.89 2.34
N PRO A 348 8.18 -11.46 2.89
CA PRO A 348 8.50 -11.61 4.30
C PRO A 348 7.99 -10.46 5.17
N SER A 349 6.91 -9.79 4.76
CA SER A 349 6.39 -8.60 5.44
C SER A 349 6.25 -8.80 6.95
N GLU A 350 6.85 -7.93 7.74
CA GLU A 350 6.82 -8.06 9.20
C GLU A 350 5.53 -7.45 9.81
N TRP A 351 4.89 -6.56 9.06
CA TRP A 351 3.80 -5.71 9.55
C TRP A 351 2.51 -6.02 8.80
N ASP A 352 1.40 -5.43 9.26
CA ASP A 352 0.12 -5.65 8.61
C ASP A 352 0.15 -5.17 7.15
N GLU A 353 -0.15 -6.10 6.26
CA GLU A 353 -0.49 -5.83 4.87
C GLU A 353 -2.02 -5.75 4.75
N ASN A 354 -2.47 -5.27 3.59
CA ASN A 354 -3.89 -5.26 3.25
C ASN A 354 -4.23 -6.51 2.45
N ALA A 355 -4.12 -6.44 1.13
CA ALA A 355 -4.12 -7.57 0.23
C ALA A 355 -3.06 -7.27 -0.84
N PRO A 356 -1.78 -7.65 -0.63
CA PRO A 356 -0.70 -7.25 -1.53
C PRO A 356 -0.99 -7.70 -2.97
N LEU A 357 -1.00 -6.75 -3.91
CA LEU A 357 -1.28 -7.08 -5.32
C LEU A 357 -0.28 -8.07 -5.89
N SER A 358 0.99 -8.04 -5.47
CA SER A 358 1.98 -9.03 -5.91
C SER A 358 1.61 -10.47 -5.52
N VAL A 359 0.94 -10.67 -4.39
CA VAL A 359 0.40 -11.99 -3.98
C VAL A 359 -0.76 -12.39 -4.87
N LEU A 360 -1.67 -11.47 -5.16
CA LEU A 360 -2.80 -11.75 -6.06
C LEU A 360 -2.30 -12.06 -7.48
N GLN A 361 -1.28 -11.33 -7.96
CA GLN A 361 -0.64 -11.58 -9.24
C GLN A 361 0.04 -12.97 -9.26
N ALA A 362 0.80 -13.33 -8.22
CA ALA A 362 1.42 -14.65 -8.13
C ALA A 362 0.38 -15.78 -8.11
N ARG A 363 -0.71 -15.62 -7.36
CA ARG A 363 -1.82 -16.59 -7.33
C ARG A 363 -2.48 -16.76 -8.70
N ALA A 364 -2.77 -15.66 -9.39
CA ALA A 364 -3.36 -15.70 -10.74
C ALA A 364 -2.40 -16.29 -11.79
N ALA A 365 -1.08 -16.16 -11.56
CA ALA A 365 -0.03 -16.78 -12.36
C ALA A 365 0.26 -18.26 -11.98
N GLY A 366 -0.29 -18.78 -10.87
CA GLY A 366 0.06 -20.10 -10.34
C GLY A 366 1.48 -20.19 -9.77
N VAL A 367 2.12 -19.04 -9.48
CA VAL A 367 3.43 -18.97 -8.82
C VAL A 367 3.24 -19.13 -7.31
N PRO A 368 3.89 -20.12 -6.67
CA PRO A 368 3.83 -20.29 -5.22
C PRO A 368 4.24 -19.03 -4.46
N VAL A 369 3.56 -18.76 -3.35
CA VAL A 369 3.86 -17.63 -2.46
C VAL A 369 4.46 -18.15 -1.15
N VAL A 370 5.72 -17.81 -0.88
CA VAL A 370 6.34 -17.98 0.44
C VAL A 370 6.21 -16.67 1.20
N ALA A 371 5.33 -16.60 2.20
CA ALA A 371 5.03 -15.33 2.83
C ALA A 371 4.84 -15.41 4.34
N SER A 372 5.04 -14.28 5.01
CA SER A 372 4.77 -14.20 6.44
C SER A 372 3.26 -14.33 6.69
N SER A 373 2.89 -14.92 7.81
CA SER A 373 1.51 -15.21 8.19
C SER A 373 0.83 -13.97 8.82
N VAL A 374 1.12 -12.77 8.32
CA VAL A 374 0.43 -11.54 8.74
C VAL A 374 -1.03 -11.56 8.27
N PRO A 375 -1.98 -10.97 9.03
CA PRO A 375 -3.41 -11.05 8.73
C PRO A 375 -3.81 -10.74 7.28
N GLY A 376 -3.30 -9.67 6.68
CA GLY A 376 -3.63 -9.31 5.30
C GLY A 376 -3.17 -10.34 4.26
N ILE A 377 -2.02 -10.98 4.48
CA ILE A 377 -1.53 -12.05 3.60
C ILE A 377 -2.36 -13.32 3.82
N ARG A 378 -2.64 -13.72 5.07
CA ARG A 378 -3.47 -14.89 5.38
C ARG A 378 -4.89 -14.80 4.84
N ALA A 379 -5.42 -13.58 4.68
CA ALA A 379 -6.72 -13.37 4.08
C ALA A 379 -6.77 -13.77 2.60
N VAL A 380 -5.61 -13.87 1.93
CA VAL A 380 -5.51 -14.19 0.50
C VAL A 380 -4.52 -15.30 0.18
N VAL A 381 -3.86 -15.92 1.16
CA VAL A 381 -2.93 -17.05 0.98
C VAL A 381 -3.32 -18.15 1.95
N GLU A 382 -3.47 -19.36 1.40
CA GLU A 382 -3.82 -20.56 2.15
C GLU A 382 -2.61 -21.50 2.15
N GLN A 383 -2.25 -21.98 3.35
CA GLN A 383 -1.11 -22.86 3.59
C GLN A 383 -1.25 -24.15 2.78
N GLY A 384 -0.20 -24.53 2.05
CA GLY A 384 -0.17 -25.78 1.28
C GLY A 384 -0.92 -25.71 -0.06
N VAL A 385 -1.82 -24.75 -0.24
CA VAL A 385 -2.61 -24.58 -1.47
C VAL A 385 -1.96 -23.54 -2.38
N HIS A 386 -1.76 -22.32 -1.86
CA HIS A 386 -1.20 -21.20 -2.62
C HIS A 386 0.31 -21.07 -2.44
N GLY A 387 0.85 -21.67 -1.37
CA GLY A 387 2.25 -21.59 -1.00
C GLY A 387 2.47 -21.92 0.48
N LEU A 388 3.53 -21.36 1.05
CA LEU A 388 3.99 -21.66 2.40
C LEU A 388 4.05 -20.40 3.25
N LEU A 389 3.52 -20.50 4.46
CA LEU A 389 3.43 -19.43 5.44
C LEU A 389 4.35 -19.69 6.62
N PHE A 390 4.98 -18.62 7.11
CA PHE A 390 5.84 -18.65 8.29
C PHE A 390 5.54 -17.47 9.23
N ALA A 391 6.00 -17.51 10.48
CA ALA A 391 5.72 -16.43 11.42
C ALA A 391 6.46 -15.12 11.04
N PRO A 392 5.85 -13.93 11.20
CA PRO A 392 6.54 -12.67 10.90
C PRO A 392 7.83 -12.51 11.71
N GLY A 393 8.94 -12.18 11.04
CA GLY A 393 10.26 -12.07 11.65
C GLY A 393 10.99 -13.40 11.89
N ASP A 394 10.38 -14.54 11.60
CA ASP A 394 11.00 -15.86 11.78
C ASP A 394 11.85 -16.26 10.58
N ALA A 395 13.14 -15.90 10.63
CA ALA A 395 14.10 -16.23 9.58
C ALA A 395 14.32 -17.74 9.43
N ALA A 396 14.19 -18.52 10.52
CA ALA A 396 14.36 -19.98 10.48
C ALA A 396 13.17 -20.64 9.78
N GLY A 397 11.93 -20.26 10.13
CA GLY A 397 10.73 -20.73 9.46
C GLY A 397 10.68 -20.34 7.98
N LEU A 398 11.13 -19.13 7.63
CA LEU A 398 11.30 -18.75 6.22
C LEU A 398 12.34 -19.63 5.51
N ALA A 399 13.49 -19.89 6.14
CA ALA A 399 14.53 -20.75 5.57
C ALA A 399 14.00 -22.17 5.29
N ASP A 400 13.19 -22.71 6.20
CA ASP A 400 12.57 -24.01 6.03
C ASP A 400 11.54 -24.01 4.89
N CYS A 401 10.73 -22.95 4.73
CA CYS A 401 9.81 -22.82 3.59
C CYS A 401 10.54 -22.76 2.25
N LEU A 402 11.62 -21.96 2.17
CA LEU A 402 12.45 -21.89 0.95
C LEU A 402 13.07 -23.25 0.65
N ARG A 403 13.59 -23.96 1.67
CA ARG A 403 14.17 -25.29 1.53
C ARG A 403 13.20 -26.29 0.90
N GLU A 404 11.93 -26.31 1.33
CA GLU A 404 10.92 -27.24 0.81
C GLU A 404 10.72 -27.10 -0.72
N LEU A 405 10.85 -25.90 -1.28
CA LEU A 405 10.83 -25.66 -2.72
C LEU A 405 12.11 -26.11 -3.42
N VAL A 406 13.28 -25.87 -2.81
CA VAL A 406 14.56 -26.28 -3.41
C VAL A 406 14.66 -27.80 -3.50
N ILE A 407 14.26 -28.53 -2.46
CA ILE A 407 14.32 -30.00 -2.43
C ILE A 407 13.13 -30.69 -3.10
N GLY A 408 12.22 -29.92 -3.72
CA GLY A 408 11.09 -30.45 -4.50
C GLY A 408 9.94 -31.04 -3.67
N ARG A 409 9.85 -30.76 -2.36
CA ARG A 409 8.72 -31.21 -1.52
C ARG A 409 7.49 -30.32 -1.69
N PHE A 410 7.68 -29.06 -2.04
CA PHE A 410 6.59 -28.18 -2.48
C PHE A 410 6.75 -27.89 -3.99
N PRO A 411 5.66 -27.90 -4.78
CA PRO A 411 5.78 -27.71 -6.22
C PRO A 411 6.11 -26.26 -6.58
N ARG A 412 6.85 -26.06 -7.67
CA ARG A 412 7.22 -24.72 -8.21
C ARG A 412 6.07 -24.04 -8.97
N ARG A 413 4.96 -24.74 -9.15
CA ARG A 413 3.69 -24.21 -9.65
C ARG A 413 2.53 -24.84 -8.90
N VAL A 414 1.51 -24.03 -8.63
CA VAL A 414 0.26 -24.45 -8.02
C VAL A 414 -0.90 -24.11 -8.96
N ALA A 415 -2.09 -24.63 -8.67
CA ALA A 415 -3.28 -24.27 -9.44
C ALA A 415 -3.51 -22.75 -9.39
N PRO A 416 -3.58 -22.06 -10.55
CA PRO A 416 -3.90 -20.64 -10.58
C PRO A 416 -5.24 -20.37 -9.91
N SER A 417 -5.30 -19.31 -9.11
CA SER A 417 -6.51 -18.95 -8.37
C SER A 417 -6.61 -17.44 -8.13
N ARG A 418 -7.80 -16.99 -7.76
CA ARG A 418 -8.08 -15.59 -7.46
C ARG A 418 -9.28 -15.47 -6.51
N PRO A 419 -9.38 -14.39 -5.72
CA PRO A 419 -10.58 -14.12 -4.92
C PRO A 419 -11.84 -13.95 -5.79
N HIS A 420 -11.72 -13.27 -6.92
CA HIS A 420 -12.77 -13.08 -7.93
C HIS A 420 -12.14 -12.59 -9.24
N THR A 421 -12.91 -12.61 -10.34
CA THR A 421 -12.50 -12.04 -11.64
C THR A 421 -12.56 -10.51 -11.61
N LEU A 422 -11.87 -9.85 -12.54
CA LEU A 422 -12.00 -8.39 -12.70
C LEU A 422 -13.46 -8.00 -13.00
N ASP A 423 -14.16 -8.75 -13.86
CA ASP A 423 -15.57 -8.47 -14.18
C ASP A 423 -16.48 -8.59 -12.95
N ALA A 424 -16.34 -9.65 -12.16
CA ALA A 424 -17.14 -9.85 -10.95
C ALA A 424 -16.84 -8.78 -9.88
N HIS A 425 -15.61 -8.29 -9.82
CA HIS A 425 -15.24 -7.18 -8.97
C HIS A 425 -15.91 -5.88 -9.42
N VAL A 426 -15.95 -5.62 -10.73
CA VAL A 426 -16.61 -4.45 -11.29
C VAL A 426 -18.12 -4.54 -11.10
N ASP A 427 -18.75 -5.70 -11.27
CA ASP A 427 -20.16 -5.92 -10.96
C ASP A 427 -20.46 -5.56 -9.49
N ALA A 428 -19.60 -6.01 -8.56
CA ALA A 428 -19.73 -5.67 -7.14
C ALA A 428 -19.56 -4.17 -6.87
N LEU A 429 -18.60 -3.51 -7.54
CA LEU A 429 -18.41 -2.07 -7.45
C LEU A 429 -19.61 -1.28 -8.01
N GLU A 430 -20.14 -1.67 -9.18
CA GLU A 430 -21.34 -1.05 -9.76
C GLU A 430 -22.53 -1.17 -8.80
N ALA A 431 -22.70 -2.33 -8.15
CA ALA A 431 -23.74 -2.51 -7.12
C ALA A 431 -23.52 -1.62 -5.88
N ILE A 432 -22.26 -1.43 -5.45
CA ILE A 432 -21.91 -0.50 -4.37
C ILE A 432 -22.21 0.94 -4.79
N TYR A 433 -21.87 1.34 -6.01
CA TYR A 433 -22.12 2.68 -6.54
C TYR A 433 -23.62 2.98 -6.60
N ALA A 434 -24.44 2.02 -7.05
CA ALA A 434 -25.88 2.15 -7.05
C ALA A 434 -26.44 2.40 -5.64
N ARG A 435 -26.01 1.60 -4.64
CA ARG A 435 -26.41 1.79 -3.24
C ARG A 435 -25.96 3.13 -2.66
N ALA A 436 -24.72 3.54 -2.97
CA ALA A 436 -24.17 4.82 -2.53
C ALA A 436 -24.99 6.00 -3.05
N GLY A 437 -25.49 5.91 -4.29
CA GLY A 437 -26.39 6.90 -4.89
C GLY A 437 -27.77 6.93 -4.24
N SER A 438 -28.36 5.77 -3.95
CA SER A 438 -29.69 5.69 -3.32
C SER A 438 -29.72 6.16 -1.86
N SER A 439 -28.61 6.12 -1.14
CA SER A 439 -28.52 6.61 0.25
C SER A 439 -28.34 8.14 0.36
N ALA A 440 -28.12 8.83 -0.75
CA ALA A 440 -27.89 10.28 -0.80
C ALA A 440 -29.13 11.08 -1.28
N ALA A 441 -30.13 10.38 -1.83
CA ALA A 441 -31.47 10.91 -2.12
C ALA A 441 -32.40 10.70 -0.92
#